data_AF-A0A1G7BF76-F1
#
_entry.id   AF-A0A1G7BF76-F1
#
_cell.length_a   1.000
_cell.length_b   1.000
_cell.length_c   1.000
_cell.angle_alpha   90.00
_cell.angle_beta   90.00
_cell.angle_gamma   90.00
#
_symmetry.space_group_name_H-M   'P 1'
#
loop_
_entity.id
_entity.type
_entity.pdbx_description
1 polymer ?
#
loop_
_entity_poly.entity_id
_entity_poly.type
_entity_poly.pdbx_seq_one_letter_code
_entity_poly.pdbx_strand_id
1 'polypeptide(L)'
;MSISERYRQLVDEVRTLLSQLQQDAPEEQALTVLHKAVATLADQHERVGEIPRARIDAELSPVLLTAHNLFDRSRLLLEKDDQAPAAERVWEVQRKIYRLLNDL
;
A
#
# COMPACT_ATOMS: atom_id res chain seq x y z
N MET A 1 0.16 18.85 -5.42
CA MET A 1 -0.88 17.91 -4.95
C MET A 1 -0.93 17.94 -3.45
N SER A 2 -2.13 17.89 -2.88
CA SER A 2 -2.33 17.75 -1.44
C SER A 2 -1.97 16.33 -0.96
N ILE A 3 -1.72 16.15 0.34
CA ILE A 3 -1.49 14.83 0.95
C ILE A 3 -2.68 13.90 0.69
N SER A 4 -3.91 14.42 0.79
CA SER A 4 -5.13 13.65 0.53
C SER A 4 -5.23 13.19 -0.93
N GLU A 5 -4.84 14.04 -1.90
CA GLU A 5 -4.77 13.63 -3.31
C GLU A 5 -3.74 12.54 -3.53
N ARG A 6 -2.53 12.71 -2.98
CA ARG A 6 -1.46 11.71 -3.09
C ARG A 6 -1.84 10.38 -2.45
N TYR A 7 -2.54 10.42 -1.32
CA TYR A 7 -3.07 9.25 -0.65
C TYR A 7 -4.08 8.52 -1.55
N ARG A 8 -5.06 9.24 -2.13
CA ARG A 8 -6.06 8.62 -3.02
C ARG A 8 -5.43 7.94 -4.23
N GLN A 9 -4.50 8.64 -4.90
CA GLN A 9 -3.76 8.07 -6.01
C GLN A 9 -2.98 6.81 -5.62
N LEU A 10 -2.38 6.81 -4.42
CA LEU A 10 -1.69 5.63 -3.89
C LEU A 10 -2.66 4.45 -3.70
N VAL A 11 -3.87 4.67 -3.18
CA VAL A 11 -4.87 3.60 -3.04
C VAL A 11 -5.29 3.04 -4.40
N ASP A 12 -5.55 3.89 -5.39
CA ASP A 12 -5.92 3.45 -6.74
C ASP A 12 -4.79 2.65 -7.40
N GLU A 13 -3.54 3.08 -7.23
CA GLU A 13 -2.37 2.37 -7.71
C GLU A 13 -2.22 0.99 -7.05
N VAL A 14 -2.38 0.93 -5.72
CA VAL A 14 -2.31 -0.31 -4.94
C VAL A 14 -3.40 -1.31 -5.37
N ARG A 15 -4.63 -0.85 -5.62
CA ARG A 15 -5.73 -1.69 -6.13
C ARG A 15 -5.43 -2.24 -7.52
N THR A 16 -4.86 -1.41 -8.39
CA THR A 16 -4.45 -1.81 -9.72
C THR A 16 -3.34 -2.87 -9.65
N LEU A 17 -2.33 -2.65 -8.80
CA LEU A 17 -1.26 -3.61 -8.58
C LEU A 17 -1.80 -4.95 -8.09
N LEU A 18 -2.68 -4.95 -7.08
CA LEU A 18 -3.28 -6.17 -6.55
C LEU A 18 -4.04 -6.93 -7.65
N SER A 19 -4.84 -6.22 -8.46
CA SER A 19 -5.59 -6.84 -9.56
C SER A 19 -4.66 -7.49 -10.59
N GLN A 20 -3.56 -6.80 -10.95
CA GLN A 20 -2.57 -7.34 -11.88
C GLN A 20 -1.86 -8.56 -11.29
N LEU A 21 -1.43 -8.48 -10.03
CA LEU A 21 -0.79 -9.60 -9.35
C LEU A 21 -1.74 -10.80 -9.27
N GLN A 22 -3.04 -10.62 -8.99
CA GLN A 22 -3.98 -11.74 -9.00
C GLN A 22 -4.07 -12.48 -10.35
N GLN A 23 -3.85 -11.78 -11.47
CA GLN A 23 -3.82 -12.40 -12.81
C GLN A 23 -2.52 -13.17 -13.07
N ASP A 24 -1.42 -12.73 -12.46
CA ASP A 24 -0.10 -13.36 -12.58
C ASP A 24 0.02 -14.65 -11.72
N ALA A 25 -1.04 -15.01 -10.98
CA ALA A 25 -1.13 -16.17 -10.07
C ALA A 25 0.09 -16.36 -9.12
N PRO A 26 0.51 -15.32 -8.37
CA PRO A 26 1.62 -15.36 -7.45
C PRO A 26 1.29 -16.17 -6.20
N GLU A 27 2.27 -16.25 -5.31
CA GLU A 27 2.18 -16.96 -4.04
C GLU A 27 0.93 -16.53 -3.22
N GLU A 28 0.14 -17.51 -2.77
CA GLU A 28 -1.19 -17.27 -2.20
C GLU A 28 -1.12 -16.52 -0.85
N GLN A 29 -0.10 -16.79 -0.04
CA GLN A 29 0.09 -16.09 1.22
C GLN A 29 0.48 -14.62 1.00
N ALA A 30 1.28 -14.31 -0.01
CA ALA A 30 1.66 -12.97 -0.41
C ALA A 30 0.42 -12.20 -0.85
N LEU A 31 -0.42 -12.78 -1.71
CA LEU A 31 -1.70 -12.18 -2.10
C LEU A 31 -2.59 -11.90 -0.89
N THR A 32 -2.68 -12.84 0.05
CA THR A 32 -3.48 -12.67 1.27
C THR A 32 -2.98 -11.50 2.12
N VAL A 33 -1.65 -11.34 2.27
CA VAL A 33 -1.07 -10.20 2.98
C VAL A 33 -1.31 -8.90 2.22
N LEU A 34 -1.15 -8.92 0.89
CA LEU A 34 -1.34 -7.75 0.05
C LEU A 34 -2.79 -7.27 0.07
N HIS A 35 -3.77 -8.18 0.05
CA HIS A 35 -5.19 -7.86 0.23
C HIS A 35 -5.46 -7.12 1.54
N LYS A 36 -4.83 -7.55 2.64
CA LYS A 36 -4.94 -6.85 3.93
C LYS A 36 -4.34 -5.44 3.86
N ALA A 37 -3.21 -5.28 3.16
CA ALA A 37 -2.58 -3.98 2.99
C ALA A 37 -3.47 -3.02 2.18
N VAL A 38 -4.05 -3.52 1.09
CA VAL A 38 -4.99 -2.77 0.24
C VAL A 38 -6.23 -2.37 1.02
N ALA A 39 -6.82 -3.29 1.79
CA ALA A 39 -7.99 -3.00 2.63
C ALA A 39 -7.68 -1.92 3.67
N THR A 40 -6.53 -2.02 4.36
CA THR A 40 -6.08 -1.02 5.33
C THR A 40 -6.00 0.39 4.74
N LEU A 41 -5.51 0.52 3.51
CA LEU A 41 -5.45 1.81 2.80
C LEU A 41 -6.82 2.25 2.27
N ALA A 42 -7.63 1.30 1.78
CA ALA A 42 -8.94 1.58 1.21
C ALA A 42 -9.93 2.12 2.26
N ASP A 43 -9.84 1.67 3.51
CA ASP A 43 -10.72 2.10 4.60
C ASP A 43 -10.68 3.61 4.86
N GLN A 44 -9.54 4.26 4.55
CA GLN A 44 -9.38 5.72 4.72
C GLN A 44 -9.52 6.50 3.41
N HIS A 45 -9.67 5.82 2.26
CA HIS A 45 -9.67 6.44 0.93
C HIS A 45 -10.73 7.54 0.78
N GLU A 46 -11.95 7.29 1.26
CA GLU A 46 -13.06 8.23 1.17
C GLU A 46 -12.91 9.35 2.22
N ARG A 47 -12.50 8.99 3.43
CA ARG A 47 -12.42 9.89 4.60
C ARG A 47 -11.23 10.84 4.57
N VAL A 48 -10.15 10.53 3.85
CA VAL A 48 -8.91 11.34 3.83
C VAL A 48 -9.11 12.78 3.33
N GLY A 49 -10.16 13.04 2.57
CA GLY A 49 -10.52 14.40 2.14
C GLY A 49 -11.22 15.23 3.22
N GLU A 50 -11.74 14.58 4.25
CA GLU A 50 -12.47 15.19 5.35
C GLU A 50 -11.57 15.41 6.58
N ILE A 51 -10.42 14.74 6.64
CA ILE A 51 -9.47 14.85 7.74
C ILE A 51 -8.91 16.29 7.79
N PRO A 52 -9.09 17.02 8.91
CA PRO A 52 -8.49 18.33 9.07
C PRO A 52 -6.97 18.24 8.95
N ARG A 53 -6.35 19.22 8.27
CA ARG A 53 -4.88 19.22 8.05
C ARG A 53 -4.06 19.07 9.32
N ALA A 54 -4.53 19.59 10.46
CA ALA A 54 -3.86 19.46 11.76
C ALA A 54 -3.86 18.02 12.34
N ARG A 55 -4.68 17.12 11.79
CA ARG A 55 -4.83 15.73 12.24
C ARG A 55 -4.36 14.70 11.20
N ILE A 56 -3.99 15.17 10.00
CA ILE A 56 -3.69 14.29 8.86
C ILE A 56 -2.55 13.33 9.16
N ASP A 57 -1.49 13.81 9.81
CA ASP A 57 -0.35 12.99 10.25
C ASP A 57 -0.82 11.93 11.27
N ALA A 58 -1.46 12.37 12.36
CA ALA A 58 -1.92 11.47 13.41
C ALA A 58 -2.90 10.37 12.92
N GLU A 59 -3.73 10.66 11.92
CA GLU A 59 -4.69 9.70 11.37
C GLU A 59 -4.12 8.82 10.26
N LEU A 60 -3.24 9.35 9.39
CA LEU A 60 -2.68 8.59 8.26
C LEU A 60 -1.40 7.83 8.61
N SER A 61 -0.55 8.34 9.49
CA SER A 61 0.70 7.68 9.89
C SER A 61 0.53 6.24 10.37
N PRO A 62 -0.39 5.88 11.29
CA PRO A 62 -0.57 4.49 11.70
C PRO A 62 -1.06 3.59 10.56
N VAL A 63 -1.87 4.14 9.65
CA VAL A 63 -2.43 3.43 8.50
C VAL A 63 -1.34 3.15 7.46
N LEU A 64 -0.55 4.17 7.11
CA LEU A 64 0.57 4.05 6.18
C LEU A 64 1.67 3.14 6.73
N LEU A 65 1.99 3.23 8.02
CA LEU A 65 2.98 2.35 8.66
C LEU A 65 2.52 0.89 8.63
N THR A 66 1.24 0.63 8.93
CA THR A 66 0.67 -0.72 8.87
C THR A 66 0.71 -1.26 7.45
N ALA A 67 0.29 -0.46 6.46
CA ALA A 67 0.35 -0.84 5.06
C ALA A 67 1.80 -1.12 4.63
N HIS A 68 2.75 -0.26 4.96
CA HIS A 68 4.17 -0.43 4.63
C HIS A 68 4.72 -1.79 5.11
N ASN A 69 4.41 -2.17 6.35
CA ASN A 69 4.86 -3.45 6.92
C ASN A 69 4.20 -4.65 6.24
N LEU A 70 2.94 -4.55 5.84
CA LEU A 70 2.24 -5.60 5.09
C LEU A 70 2.82 -5.74 3.67
N PHE A 71 3.11 -4.63 3.00
CA PHE A 71 3.81 -4.64 1.71
C PHE A 71 5.19 -5.29 1.81
N ASP A 72 5.97 -4.95 2.84
CA ASP A 72 7.27 -5.58 3.09
C ASP A 72 7.15 -7.09 3.26
N ARG A 73 6.20 -7.53 4.10
CA ARG A 73 5.94 -8.96 4.32
C ARG A 73 5.51 -9.67 3.03
N SER A 74 4.66 -9.06 2.22
CA SER A 74 4.26 -9.61 0.92
C SER A 74 5.45 -9.73 -0.02
N ARG A 75 6.32 -8.71 -0.08
CA ARG A 75 7.53 -8.72 -0.90
C ARG A 75 8.46 -9.88 -0.52
N LEU A 76 8.71 -10.07 0.77
CA LEU A 76 9.57 -11.17 1.26
C LEU A 76 9.01 -12.55 0.92
N LEU A 77 7.68 -12.72 0.92
CA LEU A 77 7.04 -13.97 0.51
C LEU A 77 7.21 -14.23 -0.99
N LEU A 78 7.06 -13.20 -1.83
CA LEU A 78 7.28 -13.29 -3.27
C LEU A 78 8.76 -13.60 -3.61
N GLU A 79 9.71 -12.97 -2.90
CA GLU A 79 11.15 -13.25 -3.08
C GLU A 79 11.50 -14.69 -2.69
N LYS A 80 10.86 -15.23 -1.65
CA LYS A 80 11.07 -16.61 -1.21
C LYS A 80 10.57 -17.63 -2.23
N ASP A 81 9.58 -17.29 -3.03
CA ASP A 81 9.00 -18.15 -4.08
C ASP A 81 9.59 -17.88 -5.47
N ASP A 82 10.77 -17.24 -5.53
CA ASP A 82 11.47 -16.86 -6.77
C ASP A 82 10.65 -15.93 -7.71
N GLN A 83 9.65 -15.23 -7.18
CA GLN A 83 8.77 -14.31 -7.90
C GLN A 83 9.32 -12.87 -7.92
N ALA A 84 10.61 -12.71 -8.27
CA ALA A 84 11.31 -11.42 -8.25
C ALA A 84 10.59 -10.28 -9.01
N PRO A 85 9.97 -10.50 -10.20
CA PRO A 85 9.24 -9.44 -10.88
C PRO A 85 8.01 -8.94 -10.10
N ALA A 86 7.31 -9.83 -9.38
CA ALA A 86 6.19 -9.46 -8.54
C ALA A 86 6.67 -8.70 -7.29
N ALA A 87 7.76 -9.18 -6.68
CA ALA A 87 8.39 -8.53 -5.54
C ALA A 87 8.84 -7.09 -5.83
N GLU A 88 9.43 -6.84 -7.00
CA GLU A 88 9.85 -5.50 -7.45
C GLU A 88 8.65 -4.55 -7.53
N ARG A 89 7.52 -4.99 -8.10
CA ARG A 89 6.31 -4.17 -8.21
C ARG A 89 5.72 -3.83 -6.84
N VAL A 90 5.75 -4.78 -5.90
CA VAL A 90 5.36 -4.55 -4.50
C VAL A 90 6.29 -3.55 -3.82
N TRP A 91 7.60 -3.64 -4.08
CA TRP A 91 8.60 -2.72 -3.55
C TRP A 91 8.40 -1.28 -4.04
N GLU A 92 8.06 -1.08 -5.31
CA GLU A 92 7.77 0.26 -5.86
C GLU A 92 6.68 0.99 -5.06
N VAL A 93 5.59 0.27 -4.75
CA VAL A 93 4.49 0.81 -3.95
C VAL A 93 4.92 1.01 -2.49
N GLN A 94 5.66 0.07 -1.91
CA GLN A 94 6.22 0.21 -0.56
C GLN A 94 7.05 1.50 -0.40
N ARG A 95 7.87 1.85 -1.41
CA ARG A 95 8.64 3.10 -1.43
C ARG A 95 7.74 4.33 -1.52
N LYS A 96 6.64 4.27 -2.27
CA LYS A 96 5.65 5.37 -2.35
C LYS A 96 4.94 5.58 -1.02
N ILE A 97 4.57 4.51 -0.32
CA ILE A 97 4.01 4.57 1.04
C ILE A 97 5.01 5.25 1.97
N TYR A 98 6.29 4.85 1.95
CA TYR A 98 7.33 5.44 2.78
C TYR A 98 7.57 6.93 2.49
N ARG A 99 7.58 7.33 1.21
CA ARG A 99 7.68 8.75 0.84
C ARG A 99 6.47 9.54 1.35
N LEU A 100 5.26 9.00 1.21
CA LEU A 100 4.07 9.67 1.72
C LEU A 100 4.12 9.81 3.24
N LEU A 101 4.57 8.78 3.96
CA LEU A 101 4.77 8.82 5.42
C LEU A 101 5.74 9.93 5.84
N ASN A 102 6.85 10.12 5.12
CA ASN A 102 7.83 11.17 5.43
C ASN A 102 7.37 12.59 5.04
N ASP A 103 6.33 12.70 4.21
CA ASP A 103 5.80 13.98 3.75
C ASP A 103 4.57 14.45 4.57
N LEU A 104 4.10 13.63 5.52
CA LEU A 104 3.05 14.00 6.49
C LEU A 104 3.57 15.04 7.50
#